data_AF-A0A0V0Q8H4-F1
#
_entry.id   AF-A0A0V0Q8H4-F1
#
_cell.length_a   1.000
_cell.length_b   1.000
_cell.length_c   1.000
_cell.angle_alpha   90.00
_cell.angle_beta   90.00
_cell.angle_gamma   90.00
#
_symmetry.space_group_name_H-M   'P 1'
#
loop_
_entity.id
_entity.type
_entity.pdbx_description
1 polymer ?
#
loop_
_entity_poly.entity_id
_entity_poly.type
_entity_poly.pdbx_seq_one_letter_code
_entity_poly.pdbx_strand_id
1 'polypeptide(L)'
;MAIIRKIINSKHKEQNSQISRESEKENNIWTFKKQRQKQEIKQKLSIKQQKLANKDFIRGSYKKYSNDDRQEAIDLYNKSKDFMYVSKQLDIPAKNIRRWVKQGPNRKKGGGRRTKDIEMEKKLHKWIIQQFSTQNQATRKQIQEKAMEITQFKNSFKASKGWMEKFLQRFQQRFIRRRR
;
A
#
# COMPACT_ATOMS: atom_id res chain seq x y z
N MET A 1 -11.07 -26.09 -78.11
CA MET A 1 -10.33 -25.25 -77.12
C MET A 1 -11.21 -24.28 -76.31
N ALA A 2 -12.28 -23.69 -76.85
CA ALA A 2 -13.09 -22.67 -76.14
C ALA A 2 -13.98 -23.21 -74.99
N ILE A 3 -14.51 -24.43 -75.10
CA ILE A 3 -15.42 -25.03 -74.11
C ILE A 3 -14.66 -25.42 -72.82
N ILE A 4 -13.47 -26.01 -72.95
CA ILE A 4 -12.62 -26.42 -71.82
C ILE A 4 -12.19 -25.21 -70.97
N ARG A 5 -11.82 -24.09 -71.61
CA ARG A 5 -11.49 -22.83 -70.90
C ARG A 5 -12.67 -22.24 -70.14
N LYS A 6 -13.90 -22.33 -70.68
CA LYS A 6 -15.12 -21.88 -69.97
C LYS A 6 -15.40 -22.71 -68.72
N ILE A 7 -15.22 -24.03 -68.78
CA ILE A 7 -15.44 -24.93 -67.64
C ILE A 7 -14.40 -24.68 -66.54
N ILE A 8 -13.12 -24.51 -66.90
CA ILE A 8 -12.05 -24.22 -65.93
C ILE A 8 -12.29 -22.86 -65.24
N ASN A 9 -12.68 -21.82 -65.99
CA ASN A 9 -12.99 -20.51 -65.42
C ASN A 9 -14.24 -20.53 -64.52
N SER A 10 -15.26 -21.34 -64.86
CA SER A 10 -16.45 -21.55 -64.01
C SER A 10 -16.08 -22.24 -62.70
N LYS A 11 -15.27 -23.32 -62.75
CA LYS A 11 -14.81 -24.03 -61.54
C LYS A 11 -13.93 -23.15 -60.64
N HIS A 12 -13.01 -22.37 -61.20
CA HIS A 12 -12.21 -21.42 -60.42
C HIS A 12 -13.07 -20.30 -59.79
N LYS A 13 -14.11 -19.84 -60.50
CA LYS A 13 -15.04 -18.83 -59.97
C LYS A 13 -15.91 -19.39 -58.84
N GLU A 14 -16.34 -20.65 -58.94
CA GLU A 14 -17.05 -21.35 -57.87
C GLU A 14 -16.17 -21.60 -56.64
N GLN A 15 -14.93 -22.05 -56.83
CA GLN A 15 -13.96 -22.25 -55.74
C GLN A 15 -13.64 -20.93 -55.03
N ASN A 16 -13.38 -19.84 -55.78
CA ASN A 16 -13.15 -18.52 -55.18
C ASN A 16 -14.39 -17.99 -54.45
N SER A 17 -15.59 -18.29 -54.96
CA SER A 17 -16.84 -17.95 -54.27
C SER A 17 -17.04 -18.74 -52.98
N GLN A 18 -16.66 -20.03 -52.95
CA GLN A 18 -16.72 -20.86 -51.74
C GLN A 18 -15.72 -20.39 -50.68
N ILE A 19 -14.47 -20.09 -51.07
CA ILE A 19 -13.42 -19.58 -50.17
C ILE A 19 -13.84 -18.23 -49.56
N SER A 20 -14.42 -17.33 -50.36
CA SER A 20 -14.95 -16.05 -49.86
C SER A 20 -16.06 -16.27 -48.83
N ARG A 21 -17.00 -17.18 -49.08
CA ARG A 21 -18.09 -17.50 -48.14
C ARG A 21 -17.60 -18.16 -46.85
N GLU A 22 -16.54 -18.98 -46.89
CA GLU A 22 -15.97 -19.62 -45.71
C GLU A 22 -15.22 -18.61 -44.83
N SER A 23 -14.40 -17.74 -45.43
CA SER A 23 -13.72 -16.66 -44.69
C SER A 23 -14.69 -15.65 -44.06
N GLU A 24 -15.81 -15.34 -44.72
CA GLU A 24 -16.88 -14.53 -44.14
C GLU A 24 -17.55 -15.21 -42.94
N LYS A 25 -17.78 -16.54 -43.01
CA LYS A 25 -18.32 -17.32 -41.89
C LYS A 25 -17.37 -17.34 -40.70
N GLU A 26 -16.07 -17.55 -40.91
CA GLU A 26 -15.07 -17.56 -39.84
C GLU A 26 -14.93 -16.20 -39.15
N ASN A 27 -14.89 -15.11 -39.94
CA ASN A 27 -14.88 -13.74 -39.42
C ASN A 27 -16.14 -13.43 -38.59
N ASN A 28 -17.32 -13.87 -39.05
CA ASN A 28 -18.56 -13.75 -38.30
C ASN A 28 -18.52 -14.55 -36.98
N ILE A 29 -18.03 -15.79 -37.00
CA ILE A 29 -17.91 -16.60 -35.77
C ILE A 29 -16.97 -15.93 -34.75
N TRP A 30 -15.84 -15.38 -35.20
CA TRP A 30 -14.89 -14.68 -34.33
C TRP A 30 -15.50 -13.40 -33.72
N THR A 31 -16.24 -12.61 -34.50
CA THR A 31 -16.90 -11.40 -34.00
C THR A 31 -18.00 -11.75 -32.98
N PHE A 32 -18.80 -12.79 -33.22
CA PHE A 32 -19.80 -13.27 -32.27
C PHE A 32 -19.17 -13.76 -30.95
N LYS A 33 -18.08 -14.52 -31.00
CA LYS A 33 -17.34 -14.97 -29.81
C LYS A 33 -16.83 -13.79 -28.99
N LYS A 34 -16.27 -12.77 -29.66
CA LYS A 34 -15.75 -11.56 -29.02
C LYS A 34 -16.86 -10.71 -28.39
N GLN A 35 -18.00 -10.58 -29.05
CA GLN A 35 -19.18 -9.89 -28.52
C GLN A 35 -19.74 -10.61 -27.29
N ARG A 36 -19.89 -11.94 -27.34
CA ARG A 36 -20.34 -12.75 -26.21
C ARG A 36 -19.42 -12.58 -25.00
N GLN A 37 -18.10 -12.67 -25.20
CA GLN A 37 -17.13 -12.46 -24.12
C GLN A 37 -17.25 -11.07 -23.50
N LYS A 38 -17.46 -10.02 -24.32
CA LYS A 38 -17.70 -8.65 -23.85
C LYS A 38 -18.98 -8.54 -23.01
N GLN A 39 -20.06 -9.22 -23.40
CA GLN A 39 -21.31 -9.26 -22.64
C GLN A 39 -21.14 -9.99 -21.30
N GLU A 40 -20.44 -11.13 -21.28
CA GLU A 40 -20.14 -11.88 -20.06
C GLU A 40 -19.32 -11.05 -19.07
N ILE A 41 -18.31 -10.31 -19.56
CA ILE A 41 -17.53 -9.38 -18.73
C ILE A 41 -18.42 -8.28 -18.17
N LYS A 42 -19.29 -7.68 -19.00
CA LYS A 42 -20.22 -6.61 -18.57
C LYS A 42 -21.19 -7.11 -17.49
N GLN A 43 -21.73 -8.32 -17.64
CA GLN A 43 -22.59 -8.95 -16.63
C GLN A 43 -21.84 -9.22 -15.32
N LYS A 44 -20.62 -9.79 -15.39
CA LYS A 44 -19.78 -10.03 -14.19
C LYS A 44 -19.46 -8.73 -13.45
N LEU A 45 -19.18 -7.64 -14.17
CA LEU A 45 -18.94 -6.32 -13.57
C LEU A 45 -20.20 -5.75 -12.92
N SER A 46 -21.36 -5.88 -13.54
CA SER A 46 -22.64 -5.43 -12.99
C SER A 46 -23.00 -6.17 -11.70
N ILE A 47 -22.87 -7.50 -11.67
CA ILE A 47 -23.07 -8.33 -10.46
C ILE A 47 -22.11 -7.90 -9.34
N LYS A 48 -20.86 -7.60 -9.69
CA LYS A 48 -19.87 -7.11 -8.71
C LYS A 48 -20.28 -5.74 -8.15
N GLN A 49 -20.78 -4.83 -8.98
CA GLN A 49 -21.27 -3.52 -8.55
C GLN A 49 -22.48 -3.63 -7.62
N GLN A 50 -23.45 -4.50 -7.95
CA GLN A 50 -24.61 -4.76 -7.09
C GLN A 50 -24.21 -5.36 -5.73
N LYS A 51 -23.25 -6.29 -5.70
CA LYS A 51 -22.70 -6.86 -4.45
C LYS A 51 -21.94 -5.82 -3.60
N LEU A 52 -21.32 -4.82 -4.23
CA LEU A 52 -20.65 -3.73 -3.53
C LEU A 52 -21.65 -2.69 -3.01
N ALA A 53 -22.73 -2.43 -3.74
CA ALA A 53 -23.79 -1.51 -3.34
C ALA A 53 -24.63 -2.05 -2.17
N ASN A 54 -24.87 -3.37 -2.14
CA ASN A 54 -25.67 -4.03 -1.09
C ASN A 54 -24.88 -4.41 0.16
N LYS A 55 -23.55 -4.25 0.14
CA LYS A 55 -22.73 -4.39 1.34
C LYS A 55 -22.61 -3.00 1.95
N ASP A 56 -23.13 -2.80 3.16
CA ASP A 56 -22.58 -1.80 4.06
C ASP A 56 -21.09 -2.10 4.16
N PHE A 57 -20.26 -1.39 3.39
CA PHE A 57 -18.83 -1.64 3.31
C PHE A 57 -18.20 -1.09 4.58
N ILE A 58 -18.42 -1.80 5.68
CA ILE A 58 -17.65 -1.64 6.89
C ILE A 58 -16.25 -2.11 6.50
N ARG A 59 -15.36 -1.15 6.28
CA ARG A 59 -13.95 -1.42 6.03
C ARG A 59 -13.47 -2.34 7.15
N GLY A 60 -13.22 -3.60 6.82
CA GLY A 60 -12.75 -4.59 7.79
C GLY A 60 -11.46 -4.14 8.47
N SER A 61 -11.13 -4.79 9.59
CA SER A 61 -9.88 -4.52 10.30
C SER A 61 -8.68 -4.59 9.36
N TYR A 62 -7.75 -3.65 9.50
CA TYR A 62 -6.53 -3.64 8.69
C TYR A 62 -5.72 -4.92 8.91
N LYS A 63 -5.48 -5.70 7.84
CA LYS A 63 -4.64 -6.91 7.89
C LYS A 63 -3.21 -6.50 8.25
N LYS A 64 -2.78 -6.83 9.48
CA LYS A 64 -1.42 -6.63 9.99
C LYS A 64 -0.64 -7.93 9.81
N TYR A 65 0.52 -7.83 9.18
CA TYR A 65 1.47 -8.94 9.08
C TYR A 65 2.48 -8.84 10.21
N SER A 66 2.75 -9.96 10.86
CA SER A 66 3.79 -10.10 11.89
C SER A 66 5.19 -9.85 11.30
N ASN A 67 6.24 -9.93 12.11
CA ASN A 67 7.60 -9.92 11.54
C ASN A 67 7.88 -11.26 10.82
N ASP A 68 7.41 -12.34 11.43
CA ASP A 68 7.61 -13.71 10.98
C ASP A 68 6.96 -13.94 9.62
N ASP A 69 5.72 -13.46 9.41
CA ASP A 69 5.03 -13.53 8.10
C ASP A 69 5.85 -12.87 6.98
N ARG A 70 6.55 -11.79 7.32
CA ARG A 70 7.36 -11.04 6.35
C ARG A 70 8.67 -11.77 6.07
N GLN A 71 9.28 -12.37 7.09
CA GLN A 71 10.50 -13.14 6.95
C GLN A 71 10.23 -14.41 6.13
N GLU A 72 9.17 -15.15 6.46
CA GLU A 72 8.72 -16.32 5.72
C GLU A 72 8.45 -15.99 4.24
N ALA A 73 7.78 -14.87 3.96
CA ALA A 73 7.56 -14.43 2.58
C ALA A 73 8.85 -14.13 1.81
N ILE A 74 9.86 -13.56 2.48
CA ILE A 74 11.19 -13.31 1.88
C ILE A 74 11.91 -14.64 1.64
N ASP A 75 11.87 -15.56 2.60
CA ASP A 75 12.55 -16.86 2.52
C ASP A 75 11.95 -17.73 1.42
N LEU A 76 10.61 -17.77 1.31
CA LEU A 76 9.92 -18.48 0.24
C LEU A 76 10.21 -17.85 -1.13
N TYR A 77 10.27 -16.52 -1.21
CA TYR A 77 10.69 -15.83 -2.44
C TYR A 77 12.14 -16.17 -2.82
N ASN A 78 13.05 -16.28 -1.85
CA ASN A 78 14.44 -16.62 -2.14
C ASN A 78 14.58 -18.03 -2.73
N LYS A 79 13.69 -18.96 -2.36
CA LYS A 79 13.63 -20.32 -2.91
C LYS A 79 12.97 -20.38 -4.29
N SER A 80 11.84 -19.71 -4.48
CA SER A 80 11.05 -19.81 -5.72
C SER A 80 11.43 -18.80 -6.80
N LYS A 81 11.95 -17.64 -6.41
CA LYS A 81 12.15 -16.43 -7.25
C LYS A 81 10.89 -15.94 -7.96
N ASP A 82 9.69 -16.32 -7.50
CA ASP A 82 8.41 -15.88 -8.05
C ASP A 82 7.50 -15.23 -6.99
N PHE A 83 7.23 -13.94 -7.16
CA PHE A 83 6.34 -13.17 -6.29
C PHE A 83 4.88 -13.64 -6.34
N MET A 84 4.40 -14.14 -7.49
CA MET A 84 3.01 -14.57 -7.65
C MET A 84 2.79 -15.90 -6.95
N TYR A 85 3.75 -16.83 -7.05
CA TYR A 85 3.76 -18.04 -6.27
C TYR A 85 3.66 -17.75 -4.76
N VAL A 86 4.58 -16.93 -4.21
CA VAL A 86 4.58 -16.59 -2.77
C VAL A 86 3.28 -15.90 -2.36
N SER A 87 2.75 -15.02 -3.21
CA SER A 87 1.50 -14.32 -2.96
C SER A 87 0.32 -15.27 -2.79
N LYS A 88 0.25 -16.32 -3.62
CA LYS A 88 -0.78 -17.35 -3.54
C LYS A 88 -0.59 -18.26 -2.33
N GLN A 89 0.65 -18.64 -2.02
CA GLN A 89 0.96 -19.54 -0.90
C GLN A 89 0.63 -18.92 0.46
N LEU A 90 0.95 -17.63 0.66
CA LEU A 90 0.82 -16.97 1.98
C LEU A 90 -0.41 -16.05 2.10
N ASP A 91 -1.24 -15.93 1.06
CA ASP A 91 -2.32 -14.93 0.97
C ASP A 91 -1.84 -13.49 1.30
N ILE A 92 -0.66 -13.15 0.76
CA ILE A 92 -0.06 -11.82 0.91
C ILE A 92 -0.01 -11.15 -0.45
N PRO A 93 -0.52 -9.92 -0.62
CA PRO A 93 -0.42 -9.22 -1.89
C PRO A 93 1.03 -9.08 -2.36
N ALA A 94 1.31 -9.44 -3.62
CA ALA A 94 2.65 -9.38 -4.22
C ALA A 94 3.39 -8.03 -4.03
N LYS A 95 2.65 -6.91 -3.99
CA LYS A 95 3.22 -5.57 -3.71
C LYS A 95 3.92 -5.48 -2.35
N ASN A 96 3.39 -6.17 -1.33
CA ASN A 96 3.99 -6.18 0.01
C ASN A 96 5.27 -7.00 0.00
N ILE A 97 5.24 -8.18 -0.63
CA ILE A 97 6.39 -9.08 -0.77
C ILE A 97 7.53 -8.35 -1.51
N ARG A 98 7.25 -7.71 -2.66
CA ARG A 98 8.23 -6.88 -3.38
C ARG A 98 8.86 -5.81 -2.49
N ARG A 99 8.03 -5.13 -1.68
CA ARG A 99 8.52 -4.12 -0.74
C ARG A 99 9.46 -4.74 0.29
N TRP A 100 9.11 -5.88 0.88
CA TRP A 100 9.90 -6.53 1.93
C TRP A 100 11.20 -7.12 1.39
N VAL A 101 11.19 -7.72 0.19
CA VAL A 101 12.41 -8.17 -0.48
C VAL A 101 13.36 -6.99 -0.73
N LYS A 102 12.83 -5.82 -1.13
CA LYS A 102 13.65 -4.62 -1.37
C LYS A 102 14.14 -3.92 -0.10
N GLN A 103 13.31 -3.85 0.95
CA GLN A 103 13.54 -3.00 2.12
C GLN A 103 13.87 -3.78 3.41
N GLY A 104 13.76 -5.10 3.37
CA GLY A 104 13.74 -5.97 4.53
C GLY A 104 12.34 -6.08 5.17
N PRO A 105 12.17 -7.07 6.08
CA PRO A 105 10.92 -7.31 6.80
C PRO A 105 10.66 -6.24 7.88
N ASN A 106 11.76 -5.64 8.37
CA ASN A 106 11.76 -4.68 9.46
C ASN A 106 11.41 -3.27 9.01
N ARG A 107 10.71 -2.53 9.88
CA ARG A 107 10.50 -1.10 9.68
C ARG A 107 11.82 -0.37 9.96
N LYS A 108 12.29 0.44 9.01
CA LYS A 108 13.45 1.31 9.23
C LYS A 108 13.21 2.21 10.44
N LYS A 109 14.19 2.28 11.34
CA LYS A 109 14.20 3.22 12.47
C LYS A 109 14.28 4.65 11.93
N GLY A 110 13.71 5.61 12.66
CA GLY A 110 13.89 7.04 12.37
C GLY A 110 13.01 7.64 11.26
N GLY A 111 12.09 6.89 10.64
CA GLY A 111 11.17 7.40 9.61
C GLY A 111 10.02 8.28 10.13
N GLY A 112 10.14 8.84 11.33
CA GLY A 112 9.13 9.71 11.94
C GLY A 112 9.39 11.19 11.65
N ARG A 113 8.42 12.05 12.01
CA ARG A 113 8.59 13.51 11.90
C ARG A 113 9.72 13.96 12.84
N ARG A 114 10.71 14.68 12.31
CA ARG A 114 11.78 15.29 13.11
C ARG A 114 11.22 16.38 14.02
N THR A 115 11.86 16.59 15.17
CA THR A 115 11.58 17.75 16.02
C THR A 115 11.90 19.02 15.24
N LYS A 116 10.98 19.99 15.22
CA LYS A 116 11.17 21.27 14.53
C LYS A 116 12.20 22.16 15.23
N ASP A 117 12.18 22.18 16.56
CA ASP A 117 13.01 23.05 17.39
C ASP A 117 13.89 22.20 18.32
N ILE A 118 15.05 21.81 17.81
CA ILE A 118 16.01 20.97 18.55
C ILE A 118 16.71 21.80 19.65
N GLU A 119 16.93 23.08 19.40
CA GLU A 119 17.58 23.97 20.37
C GLU A 119 16.70 24.22 21.59
N MET A 120 15.40 24.45 21.40
CA MET A 120 14.44 24.51 22.49
C MET A 120 14.48 23.26 23.36
N GLU A 121 14.48 22.06 22.74
CA GLU A 121 14.51 20.81 23.50
C GLU A 121 15.81 20.68 24.32
N LYS A 122 16.96 21.11 23.77
CA LYS A 122 18.24 21.14 24.51
C LYS A 122 18.20 22.11 25.69
N LYS A 123 17.65 23.32 25.50
CA LYS A 123 17.49 24.33 26.57
C LYS A 123 16.56 23.83 27.67
N LEU A 124 15.43 23.23 27.28
CA LEU A 124 14.47 22.64 28.21
C LEU A 124 15.09 21.51 29.03
N HIS A 125 15.85 20.64 28.37
CA HIS A 125 16.57 19.55 29.02
C HIS A 125 17.55 20.06 30.09
N LYS A 126 18.34 21.09 29.77
CA LYS A 126 19.25 21.72 30.74
C LYS A 126 18.50 22.30 31.94
N TRP A 127 17.37 22.96 31.70
CA TRP A 127 16.51 23.49 32.76
C TRP A 127 15.97 22.38 33.67
N ILE A 128 15.52 21.24 33.12
CA ILE A 128 15.04 20.10 33.91
C ILE A 128 16.15 19.55 34.83
N ILE A 129 17.38 19.43 34.32
CA ILE A 129 18.53 18.97 35.12
C ILE A 129 18.82 19.92 36.28
N GLN A 130 18.75 21.24 36.04
CA GLN A 130 18.91 22.25 37.09
C GLN A 130 17.82 22.13 38.15
N GLN A 131 16.56 21.98 37.76
CA GLN A 131 15.45 21.79 38.70
C GLN A 131 15.63 20.52 39.57
N PHE A 132 16.17 19.45 38.99
CA PHE A 132 16.49 18.24 39.75
C PHE A 132 17.61 18.47 40.78
N SER A 133 18.65 19.23 40.42
CA SER A 133 19.75 19.56 41.34
C SER A 133 19.27 20.36 42.57
N THR A 134 18.20 21.13 42.43
CA THR A 134 17.60 21.92 43.52
C THR A 134 16.50 21.17 44.27
N GLN A 135 16.45 19.83 44.19
CA GLN A 135 15.43 18.94 44.79
C GLN A 135 13.97 19.22 44.35
N ASN A 136 13.75 20.07 43.33
CA ASN A 136 12.42 20.41 42.85
C ASN A 136 12.13 19.68 41.53
N GLN A 137 11.55 18.49 41.59
CA GLN A 137 11.22 17.74 40.38
C GLN A 137 10.12 18.44 39.57
N ALA A 138 10.47 18.90 38.36
CA ALA A 138 9.53 19.53 37.46
C ALA A 138 8.39 18.57 37.06
N THR A 139 7.15 19.03 37.23
CA THR A 139 5.96 18.29 36.80
C THR A 139 5.79 18.37 35.29
N ARG A 140 4.93 17.49 34.76
CA ARG A 140 4.66 17.47 33.32
C ARG A 140 4.11 18.80 32.78
N LYS A 141 3.22 19.42 33.55
CA LYS A 141 2.61 20.71 33.21
C LYS A 141 3.67 21.82 33.13
N GLN A 142 4.55 21.90 34.13
CA GLN A 142 5.64 22.89 34.16
C GLN A 142 6.60 22.72 32.97
N ILE A 143 6.93 21.49 32.59
CA ILE A 143 7.76 21.23 31.41
C ILE A 143 7.07 21.73 30.13
N GLN A 144 5.77 21.48 29.99
CA GLN A 144 5.00 21.95 28.83
C GLN A 144 4.91 23.48 28.78
N GLU A 145 4.63 24.12 29.91
CA GLU A 145 4.62 25.58 30.05
C GLU A 145 5.99 26.16 29.68
N LYS A 146 7.06 25.60 30.26
CA LYS A 146 8.42 26.06 29.97
C LYS A 146 8.80 25.89 28.50
N ALA A 147 8.37 24.81 27.87
CA ALA A 147 8.58 24.59 26.43
C ALA A 147 7.86 25.65 25.57
N MET A 148 6.65 26.05 25.96
CA MET A 148 5.90 27.11 25.28
C MET A 148 6.50 28.50 25.49
N GLU A 149 7.15 28.74 26.61
CA GLU A 149 7.86 30.01 26.88
C GLU A 149 9.10 30.17 26.00
N ILE A 150 9.92 29.12 25.89
CA ILE A 150 11.25 29.20 25.28
C ILE A 150 11.27 28.87 23.78
N THR A 151 10.17 28.33 23.23
CA THR A 151 10.08 27.98 21.81
C THR A 151 10.13 29.23 20.92
N GLN A 152 10.85 29.13 19.80
CA GLN A 152 10.81 30.18 18.78
C GLN A 152 9.50 30.14 17.97
N PHE A 153 8.78 29.01 18.00
CA PHE A 153 7.62 28.74 17.15
C PHE A 153 6.29 28.91 17.90
N LYS A 154 6.10 30.03 18.61
CA LYS A 154 4.93 30.26 19.51
C LYS A 154 3.57 29.89 18.90
N ASN A 155 3.36 30.19 17.61
CA ASN A 155 2.07 29.97 16.95
C ASN A 155 1.89 28.54 16.38
N SER A 156 2.99 27.82 16.13
CA SER A 156 2.93 26.51 15.45
C SER A 156 3.34 25.33 16.33
N PHE A 157 4.05 25.60 17.43
CA PHE A 157 4.41 24.61 18.41
C PHE A 157 3.28 24.42 19.41
N LYS A 158 2.90 23.17 19.63
CA LYS A 158 1.98 22.77 20.69
C LYS A 158 2.73 21.80 21.58
N ALA A 159 2.88 22.14 22.86
CA ALA A 159 3.42 21.24 23.88
C ALA A 159 2.44 20.11 24.23
N SER A 160 1.99 19.37 23.22
CA SER A 160 1.01 18.29 23.34
C SER A 160 1.56 17.13 24.17
N LYS A 161 0.65 16.28 24.66
CA LYS A 161 1.00 15.03 25.35
C LYS A 161 1.96 14.17 24.53
N GLY A 162 1.66 13.98 23.23
CA GLY A 162 2.50 13.17 22.34
C GLY A 162 3.88 13.77 22.08
N TRP A 163 3.98 15.11 21.95
CA TRP A 163 5.28 15.76 21.86
C TRP A 163 6.09 15.54 23.16
N MET A 164 5.44 15.75 24.30
CA MET A 164 6.09 15.63 25.60
C MET A 164 6.60 14.20 25.84
N GLU A 165 5.79 13.16 25.60
CA GLU A 165 6.22 11.77 25.71
C GLU A 165 7.43 11.47 24.84
N LYS A 166 7.46 12.00 23.61
CA LYS A 166 8.59 11.83 22.70
C LYS A 166 9.84 12.59 23.15
N PHE A 167 9.68 13.79 23.69
CA PHE A 167 10.76 14.55 24.28
C PHE A 167 11.41 13.77 25.44
N LEU A 168 10.61 13.23 26.36
CA LEU A 168 11.13 12.44 27.48
C LEU A 168 11.80 11.15 27.03
N GLN A 169 11.24 10.48 26.02
CA GLN A 169 11.83 9.29 25.42
C GLN A 169 13.20 9.61 24.79
N ARG A 170 13.33 10.76 24.10
CA ARG A 170 14.59 11.19 23.47
C ARG A 170 15.70 11.45 24.49
N PHE A 171 15.37 12.16 25.57
CA PHE A 171 16.34 12.55 26.59
C PHE A 171 16.46 11.55 27.76
N GLN A 172 15.81 10.38 27.65
CA GLN A 172 15.81 9.31 28.66
C GLN A 172 15.49 9.81 30.09
N GLN A 173 14.62 10.81 30.18
CA GLN A 173 14.38 11.54 31.43
C GLN A 173 13.58 10.69 32.42
N ARG A 174 14.27 10.18 33.46
CA ARG A 174 13.69 9.42 34.57
C ARG A 174 13.23 10.30 35.74
N PHE A 175 13.58 11.59 35.73
CA PHE A 175 13.46 12.49 36.87
C PHE A 175 12.11 13.21 37.02
N ILE A 176 11.07 12.73 36.33
CA ILE A 176 9.74 13.33 36.44
C ILE A 176 8.95 12.69 37.56
N ARG A 177 8.45 13.53 38.45
CA ARG A 177 7.49 13.16 39.49
C ARG A 177 6.30 12.42 38.87
N ARG A 178 6.18 11.12 39.14
CA ARG A 178 4.97 10.35 38.82
C ARG A 178 3.84 10.91 39.68
N ARG A 179 2.74 11.30 39.06
CA ARG A 179 1.52 11.67 39.80
C ARG A 179 1.11 10.40 40.55
N ARG A 180 1.16 10.44 41.89
CA ARG A 180 0.47 9.46 42.75
C ARG A 180 -1.02 9.62 42.53
#